data_AF-M1YWL9-F1
#
_entry.id   AF-M1YWL9-F1
#
_cell.length_a   1.000
_cell.length_b   1.000
_cell.length_c   1.000
_cell.angle_alpha   90.00
_cell.angle_beta   90.00
_cell.angle_gamma   90.00
#
_symmetry.space_group_name_H-M   'P 1'
#
loop_
_entity.id
_entity.type
_entity.pdbx_description
1 polymer ?
#
loop_
_entity_poly.entity_id
_entity_poly.type
_entity_poly.pdbx_seq_one_letter_code
_entity_poly.pdbx_strand_id
1 'polypeptide(L)' 'MVLDLTTSDIDEAGFKVARAVVPGMQPLDLNHARQHLGGRRLYEVPYRLGLVGRPRTEHEMNPYPHPFP' A
#
# COMPACT_ATOMS: atom_id res chain seq x y z
N MET A 1 -10.63 -0.28 8.73
CA MET A 1 -11.89 0.50 8.69
C MET A 1 -12.39 0.53 7.26
N VAL A 2 -13.69 0.36 7.04
CA VAL A 2 -14.30 0.48 5.72
C VAL A 2 -15.32 1.63 5.80
N LEU A 3 -15.30 2.51 4.81
CA LEU A 3 -16.26 3.59 4.66
C LEU A 3 -17.07 3.35 3.39
N ASP A 4 -18.38 3.51 3.50
CA ASP A 4 -19.26 3.67 2.35
C ASP A 4 -19.13 5.12 1.85
N LEU A 5 -18.80 5.27 0.58
CA LEU A 5 -18.67 6.55 -0.13
C LEU A 5 -19.68 6.66 -1.27
N THR A 6 -20.70 5.81 -1.28
CA THR A 6 -21.74 5.82 -2.32
C THR A 6 -22.49 7.16 -2.28
N THR A 7 -22.43 7.90 -3.38
CA THR A 7 -23.25 9.10 -3.60
C THR A 7 -24.59 8.72 -4.22
N SER A 8 -25.59 9.59 -4.10
CA SER A 8 -26.96 9.28 -4.55
C SER A 8 -27.06 8.95 -6.04
N ASP A 9 -26.35 9.70 -6.89
CA ASP A 9 -26.30 9.47 -8.34
C ASP A 9 -25.69 8.11 -8.71
N ILE A 10 -24.68 7.66 -7.96
CA ILE A 10 -24.05 6.35 -8.14
C ILE A 10 -24.96 5.22 -7.64
N ASP A 11 -25.70 5.45 -6.57
CA ASP A 11 -26.67 4.48 -6.05
C ASP A 11 -27.86 4.30 -6.99
N GLU A 12 -28.38 5.40 -7.56
CA GLU A 12 -29.44 5.38 -8.58
C GLU A 12 -29.02 4.61 -9.84
N ALA A 13 -27.73 4.67 -10.19
CA ALA A 13 -27.15 3.87 -11.27
C ALA A 13 -26.96 2.38 -10.90
N GLY A 14 -27.27 1.96 -9.67
CA GLY A 14 -27.19 0.59 -9.19
C GLY A 14 -25.80 0.17 -8.70
N PHE A 15 -24.91 1.11 -8.39
CA PHE A 15 -23.54 0.85 -7.95
C PHE A 15 -23.30 1.26 -6.50
N LYS A 16 -22.28 0.67 -5.88
CA LYS A 16 -21.80 1.02 -4.53
C LYS A 16 -20.31 1.35 -4.57
N VAL A 17 -19.89 2.32 -3.76
CA VAL A 17 -18.48 2.74 -3.65
C VAL A 17 -18.04 2.59 -2.21
N ALA A 18 -16.93 1.86 -2.00
CA ALA A 18 -16.36 1.68 -0.67
C ALA A 18 -14.88 2.05 -0.66
N ARG A 19 -14.41 2.58 0.46
CA ARG A 19 -12.99 2.80 0.75
C ARG A 19 -12.57 2.06 2.00
N ALA A 20 -11.62 1.14 1.87
CA ALA A 20 -11.00 0.46 3.00
C ALA A 20 -9.67 1.14 3.38
N VAL A 21 -9.53 1.50 4.65
CA VAL A 21 -8.29 1.96 5.27
C VAL A 21 -7.80 0.86 6.22
N VAL A 22 -6.62 0.31 5.93
CA VAL A 22 -5.98 -0.74 6.71
C VAL A 22 -4.64 -0.21 7.22
N PRO A 23 -4.58 0.28 8.47
CA PRO A 23 -3.35 0.81 9.04
C PRO A 23 -2.21 -0.20 8.99
N GLY A 24 -1.01 0.28 8.64
CA GLY A 24 0.19 -0.52 8.57
C GLY A 24 0.38 -1.30 7.28
N MET A 25 -0.61 -1.41 6.38
CA MET A 25 -0.42 -1.93 5.02
C MET A 25 0.55 -1.05 4.23
N GLN A 26 1.30 -1.68 3.31
CA GLN A 26 2.26 -0.98 2.48
C GLN A 26 1.58 -0.47 1.21
N PRO A 27 1.57 0.85 0.93
CA PRO A 27 1.11 1.38 -0.34
C PRO A 27 2.00 0.86 -1.49
N LEU A 28 1.42 0.63 -2.66
CA LEU A 28 2.16 0.13 -3.84
C LEU A 28 3.13 1.20 -4.35
N ASP A 29 2.59 2.30 -4.87
CA ASP A 29 3.25 3.59 -5.07
C ASP A 29 2.16 4.58 -5.54
N LEU A 30 2.34 5.87 -5.32
CA LEU A 30 1.46 6.94 -5.81
C LEU A 30 2.24 8.15 -6.34
N ASN A 31 3.57 8.19 -6.14
CA ASN A 31 4.40 9.29 -6.59
C ASN A 31 5.88 8.85 -6.66
N HIS A 32 6.43 8.78 -7.86
CA HIS A 32 7.83 8.42 -8.10
C HIS A 32 8.86 9.27 -7.33
N ALA A 33 8.51 10.50 -6.92
CA ALA A 33 9.38 11.38 -6.16
C ALA A 33 9.37 11.10 -4.64
N ARG A 34 8.47 10.24 -4.14
CA ARG A 34 8.32 9.98 -2.70
C ARG A 34 8.07 8.51 -2.40
N GLN A 35 9.08 7.86 -1.83
CA GLN A 35 8.98 6.47 -1.40
C GLN A 35 8.28 6.34 -0.03
N HIS A 36 7.47 5.30 0.14
CA HIS A 36 6.80 4.95 1.39
C HIS A 36 7.69 4.07 2.30
N LEU A 37 8.75 4.64 2.86
CA LEU A 37 9.77 3.90 3.62
C LEU A 37 9.47 3.75 5.13
N GLY A 38 8.49 4.49 5.66
CA GLY A 38 8.19 4.47 7.11
C GLY A 38 7.47 3.21 7.63
N GLY A 39 7.01 2.33 6.74
CA GLY A 39 6.22 1.15 7.11
C GLY A 39 7.07 -0.06 7.49
N ARG A 40 6.88 -0.61 8.69
CA ARG A 40 7.61 -1.82 9.16
C ARG A 40 7.40 -3.06 8.28
N ARG A 41 6.20 -3.19 7.67
CA ARG A 41 5.87 -4.35 6.83
C ARG A 41 6.80 -4.53 5.66
N LEU A 42 7.27 -3.43 5.06
CA LEU A 42 8.20 -3.44 3.93
C LEU A 42 9.46 -4.25 4.25
N TYR A 43 9.94 -4.15 5.49
CA TYR A 43 11.18 -4.76 5.96
C TYR A 43 10.97 -6.16 6.55
N GLU A 44 9.89 -6.34 7.32
CA GLU A 44 9.70 -7.54 8.15
C GLU A 44 8.92 -8.65 7.45
N VAL A 45 7.99 -8.33 6.55
CA VAL A 45 7.12 -9.34 5.93
C VAL A 45 7.90 -10.33 5.07
N PRO A 46 8.85 -9.91 4.20
CA PRO A 46 9.63 -10.87 3.42
C PRO A 46 10.39 -11.87 4.29
N TYR A 47 10.92 -11.43 5.44
CA TYR A 47 11.59 -12.30 6.41
C TYR A 47 10.62 -13.29 7.07
N ARG A 48 9.47 -12.81 7.55
CA ARG A 48 8.44 -13.67 8.17
C ARG A 48 7.90 -14.74 7.22
N LEU A 49 7.92 -14.47 5.92
CA LEU A 49 7.52 -15.42 4.88
C LEU A 49 8.66 -16.35 4.44
N GLY A 50 9.87 -16.22 5.01
CA GLY A 50 11.03 -17.04 4.66
C GLY A 50 11.67 -16.70 3.31
N LEU A 51 11.32 -15.57 2.68
CA LEU A 51 11.86 -15.16 1.39
C LEU A 51 13.27 -14.57 1.48
N VAL A 52 13.66 -14.12 2.67
CA VAL A 52 14.98 -13.56 2.97
C VAL A 52 15.43 -14.04 4.35
N GLY A 53 16.74 -14.14 4.58
CA GLY A 53 17.29 -14.65 5.85
C GLY A 53 17.19 -13.69 7.04
N ARG A 54 16.91 -12.39 6.81
CA ARG A 54 16.72 -11.37 7.86
C ARG A 54 15.83 -10.23 7.34
N PRO A 55 15.21 -9.42 8.22
CA PRO A 55 14.61 -8.16 7.83
C PRO A 55 15.63 -7.28 7.10
N ARG A 56 15.16 -6.59 6.06
CA ARG A 56 15.99 -5.62 5.31
C ARG A 56 16.00 -4.26 6.02
N THR A 57 17.02 -3.48 5.73
CA THR A 57 17.15 -2.09 6.14
C THR A 57 16.69 -1.14 5.04
N GLU A 58 16.45 0.12 5.36
CA GLU A 58 16.03 1.14 4.39
C GLU A 58 17.02 1.31 3.23
N HIS A 59 18.33 1.26 3.50
CA HIS A 59 19.38 1.36 2.48
C HIS A 59 19.45 0.17 1.50
N GLU A 60 18.79 -0.95 1.82
CA GLU A 60 18.73 -2.15 0.98
C GLU A 60 17.46 -2.17 0.10
N MET A 61 16.65 -1.12 0.13
CA MET A 61 15.45 -0.98 -0.69
C MET A 61 15.81 -0.64 -2.14
N ASN A 62 14.89 -0.94 -3.06
CA ASN A 62 15.06 -0.58 -4.47
C ASN A 62 15.25 0.94 -4.62
N PRO A 63 16.39 1.41 -5.15
CA PRO A 63 16.63 2.85 -5.33
C PRO A 63 15.85 3.42 -6.50
N TYR A 64 15.34 2.57 -7.40
CA TYR A 64 14.58 2.98 -8.57
C TYR A 64 13.10 3.14 -8.22
N PRO A 65 12.43 4.15 -8.82
CA PRO A 65 11.01 4.37 -8.59
C PRO A 65 10.17 3.18 -9.08
N HIS A 66 8.98 3.02 -8.51
CA HIS A 66 8.03 2.04 -9.01
C HIS A 66 7.64 2.34 -10.47
N PRO A 67 7.48 1.33 -11.34
CA PRO A 67 7.33 1.55 -12.79
C PRO A 67 5.94 2.02 -13.24
N PHE A 68 4.99 2.25 -12.32
CA PHE A 68 3.66 2.77 -12.66
C PHE A 68 3.60 4.30 -12.45
N PRO A 69 2.83 5.03 -13.26
CA PRO A 69 2.64 6.47 -13.11
C PRO A 69 1.95 6.85 -11.78
#